data_AF-A0A7D5MSK7-F1
#
_entry.id   AF-A0A7D5MSK7-F1
#
_cell.length_a   1.000
_cell.length_b   1.000
_cell.length_c   1.000
_cell.angle_alpha   90.00
_cell.angle_beta   90.00
_cell.angle_gamma   90.00
#
_symmetry.space_group_name_H-M   'P 1'
#
loop_
_entity.id
_entity.type
_entity.pdbx_description
1 polymer ?
#
loop_
_entity_poly.entity_id
_entity_poly.type
_entity_poly.pdbx_seq_one_letter_code
_entity_poly.pdbx_strand_id
1 'polypeptide(L)'
;MYKQIFLCAFSFSMLLASASFAEHVVWEGQLAADGTPSPVVDLKLNKTYEIVVSGSVNLGKWVEAGKPLAQDASYEYNAPSGPTKAKTFRNSSDIPLNDSAFNPTHVYRSEPFVAKQNKIHFWIQDADYSDNTGNLTVKVQQLN
;
A
#
# COMPACT_ATOMS: atom_id res chain seq x y z
N MET A 1 -45.43 38.10 -41.28
CA MET A 1 -45.52 37.63 -39.88
C MET A 1 -44.39 36.63 -39.64
N TYR A 2 -43.62 36.83 -38.56
CA TYR A 2 -42.25 36.36 -38.30
C TYR A 2 -42.12 34.82 -38.19
N LYS A 3 -41.31 34.19 -39.06
CA LYS A 3 -39.96 33.62 -38.85
C LYS A 3 -39.79 32.70 -37.62
N GLN A 4 -39.80 31.40 -37.89
CA GLN A 4 -39.38 30.33 -36.98
C GLN A 4 -37.88 30.43 -36.69
N ILE A 5 -37.51 30.43 -35.41
CA ILE A 5 -36.12 30.35 -34.94
C ILE A 5 -35.87 28.91 -34.49
N PHE A 6 -35.06 28.19 -35.27
CA PHE A 6 -34.46 26.92 -34.86
C PHE A 6 -33.36 27.20 -33.85
N LEU A 7 -33.53 26.80 -32.59
CA LEU A 7 -32.45 26.75 -31.60
C LEU A 7 -31.75 25.39 -31.73
N CYS A 8 -30.57 25.36 -32.36
CA CYS A 8 -29.66 24.23 -32.29
C CYS A 8 -28.96 24.24 -30.94
N ALA A 9 -29.37 23.34 -30.03
CA ALA A 9 -28.66 23.11 -28.78
C ALA A 9 -27.42 22.24 -29.07
N PHE A 10 -26.24 22.87 -29.14
CA PHE A 10 -24.96 22.18 -29.25
C PHE A 10 -24.53 21.71 -27.86
N SER A 11 -24.81 20.43 -27.54
CA SER A 11 -24.40 19.84 -26.27
C SER A 11 -22.93 19.44 -26.35
N PHE A 12 -22.06 20.16 -25.63
CA PHE A 12 -20.65 19.84 -25.48
C PHE A 12 -20.51 18.69 -24.45
N SER A 13 -20.55 17.45 -24.93
CA SER A 13 -20.25 16.28 -24.12
C SER A 13 -18.75 16.27 -23.79
N MET A 14 -18.39 16.68 -22.56
CA MET A 14 -17.07 16.40 -22.01
C MET A 14 -16.91 14.88 -21.87
N LEU A 15 -16.21 14.27 -22.82
CA LEU A 15 -15.60 12.96 -22.64
C LEU A 15 -14.48 13.10 -21.60
N LEU A 16 -14.81 12.79 -20.34
CA LEU A 16 -13.81 12.41 -19.35
C LEU A 16 -13.18 11.09 -19.81
N ALA A 17 -12.14 11.20 -20.63
CA ALA A 17 -11.24 10.09 -20.87
C ALA A 17 -10.58 9.76 -19.53
N SER A 18 -11.09 8.73 -18.87
CA SER A 18 -10.38 8.10 -17.75
C SER A 18 -9.09 7.55 -18.34
N ALA A 19 -7.98 8.26 -18.13
CA ALA A 19 -6.66 7.74 -18.45
C ALA A 19 -6.46 6.49 -17.60
N SER A 20 -6.71 5.32 -18.19
CA SER A 20 -6.27 4.05 -17.63
C SER A 20 -4.75 4.05 -17.75
N PHE A 21 -4.07 4.47 -16.69
CA PHE A 21 -2.64 4.28 -16.56
C PHE A 21 -2.41 2.78 -16.47
N ALA A 22 -1.88 2.18 -17.53
CA ALA A 22 -1.54 0.77 -17.50
C ALA A 22 -0.45 0.54 -16.43
N GLU A 23 -0.85 0.02 -15.27
CA GLU A 23 0.05 -0.32 -14.18
C GLU A 23 0.93 -1.50 -14.60
N HIS A 24 2.25 -1.34 -14.53
CA HIS A 24 3.20 -2.43 -14.79
C HIS A 24 3.86 -2.88 -13.49
N VAL A 25 3.55 -4.08 -13.02
CA VAL A 25 4.21 -4.68 -11.84
C VAL A 25 5.68 -4.92 -12.20
N VAL A 26 6.58 -4.19 -11.55
CA VAL A 26 8.03 -4.36 -11.73
C VAL A 26 8.62 -5.41 -10.79
N TRP A 27 7.96 -5.64 -9.65
CA TRP A 27 8.34 -6.68 -8.70
C TRP A 27 7.16 -7.04 -7.81
N GLU A 28 7.07 -8.33 -7.45
CA GLU A 28 6.15 -8.87 -6.46
C GLU A 28 6.88 -9.92 -5.61
N GLY A 29 6.69 -9.89 -4.29
CA GLY A 29 7.34 -10.82 -3.39
C GLY A 29 6.66 -10.96 -2.04
N GLN A 30 7.01 -12.03 -1.33
CA GLN A 30 6.58 -12.26 0.06
C GLN A 30 7.64 -11.72 1.02
N LEU A 31 7.19 -11.10 2.10
CA LEU A 31 7.98 -10.71 3.26
C LEU A 31 7.50 -11.49 4.47
N ALA A 32 8.34 -12.40 4.96
CA ALA A 32 8.10 -13.08 6.21
C ALA A 32 8.31 -12.12 7.39
N ALA A 33 7.53 -12.30 8.45
CA ALA A 33 7.66 -11.53 9.68
C ALA A 33 8.91 -11.91 10.52
N ASP A 34 9.98 -12.40 9.90
CA ASP A 34 11.18 -12.92 10.57
C ASP A 34 12.37 -11.93 10.55
N GLY A 35 12.15 -10.72 10.02
CA GLY A 35 13.16 -9.67 9.90
C GLY A 35 14.05 -9.78 8.67
N THR A 36 13.89 -10.83 7.85
CA THR A 36 14.64 -10.99 6.60
C THR A 36 14.19 -9.92 5.58
N PRO A 37 15.11 -9.08 5.07
CA PRO A 37 14.76 -8.13 4.02
C PRO A 37 14.42 -8.83 2.70
N SER A 38 13.58 -8.19 1.89
CA SER A 38 13.39 -8.59 0.50
C SER A 38 14.72 -8.52 -0.27
N PRO A 39 14.82 -9.24 -1.41
CA PRO A 39 15.79 -8.88 -2.43
C PRO A 39 15.68 -7.39 -2.81
N VAL A 40 16.78 -6.84 -3.31
CA VAL A 40 16.78 -5.50 -3.88
C VAL A 40 15.96 -5.49 -5.16
N VAL A 41 15.06 -4.51 -5.26
CA VAL A 41 14.25 -4.22 -6.43
C VAL A 41 14.88 -3.04 -7.16
N ASP A 42 15.20 -3.24 -8.44
CA ASP A 42 15.74 -2.18 -9.28
C ASP A 42 14.63 -1.25 -9.79
N LEU A 43 14.85 0.06 -9.65
CA LEU A 43 13.97 1.11 -10.12
C LEU A 43 14.67 1.94 -11.19
N LYS A 44 13.89 2.45 -12.16
CA LYS A 44 14.38 3.42 -13.13
C LYS A 44 14.22 4.83 -12.56
N LEU A 45 15.31 5.59 -12.53
CA LEU A 45 15.29 6.98 -12.06
C LEU A 45 14.26 7.81 -12.83
N ASN A 46 13.61 8.75 -12.12
CA ASN A 46 12.59 9.66 -12.66
C ASN A 46 11.34 8.98 -13.22
N LYS A 47 11.12 7.69 -12.94
CA LYS A 47 9.84 7.02 -13.16
C LYS A 47 8.98 7.05 -11.91
N THR A 48 7.67 7.05 -12.11
CA THR A 48 6.68 7.07 -11.04
C THR A 48 6.31 5.64 -10.66
N TYR A 49 6.19 5.38 -9.37
CA TYR A 49 5.86 4.07 -8.82
C TYR A 49 4.82 4.18 -7.71
N GLU A 50 4.17 3.07 -7.42
CA GLU A 50 3.32 2.85 -6.24
C GLU A 50 3.78 1.54 -5.56
N ILE A 51 3.78 1.52 -4.22
CA ILE A 51 3.94 0.30 -3.43
C ILE A 51 2.55 -0.16 -2.99
N VAL A 52 2.22 -1.41 -3.26
CA VAL A 52 0.99 -2.06 -2.77
C VAL A 52 1.39 -3.20 -1.84
N VAL A 53 0.83 -3.21 -0.63
CA VAL A 53 1.07 -4.25 0.37
C VAL A 53 -0.25 -4.90 0.71
N SER A 54 -0.29 -6.23 0.70
CA SER A 54 -1.45 -7.01 1.10
C SER A 54 -1.09 -8.15 2.04
N GLY A 55 -2.04 -8.57 2.86
CA GLY A 55 -1.87 -9.70 3.78
C GLY A 55 -1.66 -9.24 5.22
N SER A 56 -1.33 -10.18 6.09
CA SER A 56 -1.20 -9.94 7.52
C SER A 56 0.03 -10.61 8.09
N VAL A 57 0.59 -9.95 9.11
CA VAL A 57 1.65 -10.48 9.95
C VAL A 57 1.23 -10.31 11.40
N ASN A 58 1.73 -11.21 12.23
CA ASN A 58 1.54 -11.18 13.66
C ASN A 58 2.93 -11.05 14.29
N LEU A 59 3.13 -10.00 15.06
CA LEU A 59 4.37 -9.65 15.74
C LEU A 59 4.40 -10.19 17.18
N GLY A 60 3.99 -11.44 17.36
CA GLY A 60 3.96 -12.06 18.69
C GLY A 60 2.71 -11.85 19.54
N LYS A 61 2.73 -12.38 20.76
CA LYS A 61 1.51 -12.63 21.57
C LYS A 61 0.79 -11.36 22.06
N TRP A 62 -0.26 -11.01 21.32
CA TRP A 62 -1.39 -10.19 21.76
C TRP A 62 -2.55 -11.08 22.22
N VAL A 63 -2.58 -11.42 23.52
CA VAL A 63 -3.65 -12.20 24.13
C VAL A 63 -4.52 -11.28 24.98
N GLU A 64 -5.74 -10.97 24.55
CA GLU A 64 -6.75 -10.36 25.42
C GLU A 64 -7.63 -11.48 25.98
N ALA A 65 -7.60 -11.67 27.31
CA ALA A 65 -8.42 -12.68 28.00
C ALA A 65 -8.34 -14.09 27.39
N GLY A 66 -7.16 -14.50 26.88
CA GLY A 66 -6.96 -15.82 26.28
C GLY A 66 -7.34 -15.94 24.80
N LYS A 67 -7.75 -14.85 24.13
CA LYS A 67 -8.09 -14.82 22.70
C LYS A 67 -7.03 -14.06 21.88
N PRO A 68 -6.64 -14.56 20.69
CA PRO A 68 -5.87 -13.78 19.73
C PRO A 68 -6.65 -12.54 19.28
N LEU A 69 -6.00 -11.37 19.27
CA LEU A 69 -6.55 -10.16 18.66
C LEU A 69 -6.47 -10.23 17.11
N ALA A 70 -7.28 -9.42 16.44
CA ALA A 70 -7.27 -9.31 14.97
C ALA A 70 -5.89 -8.86 14.47
N GLN A 71 -5.46 -9.39 13.33
CA GLN A 71 -4.10 -9.23 12.78
C GLN A 71 -4.07 -8.09 11.77
N ASP A 72 -3.16 -7.12 11.91
CA ASP A 72 -2.96 -6.10 10.88
C ASP A 72 -1.48 -5.69 10.79
N ALA A 73 -0.94 -5.65 9.57
CA ALA A 73 0.45 -5.34 9.29
C ALA A 73 0.88 -3.94 9.72
N SER A 74 -0.07 -3.00 9.80
CA SER A 74 0.18 -1.58 10.07
C SER A 74 -0.22 -1.19 11.50
N TYR A 75 -0.73 -2.10 12.32
CA TYR A 75 -1.32 -1.76 13.62
C TYR A 75 -0.98 -2.75 14.75
N GLU A 76 -0.68 -2.19 15.92
CA GLU A 76 -0.64 -2.88 17.22
C GLU A 76 -1.98 -2.71 17.95
N TYR A 77 -2.59 -3.79 18.42
CA TYR A 77 -3.89 -3.73 19.11
C TYR A 77 -3.74 -3.70 20.63
N ASN A 78 -3.87 -2.51 21.23
CA ASN A 78 -3.82 -2.34 22.68
C ASN A 78 -5.24 -2.22 23.26
N ALA A 79 -5.65 -3.10 24.19
CA ALA A 79 -6.86 -2.88 24.99
C ALA A 79 -6.49 -1.97 26.19
N PRO A 80 -7.13 -0.81 26.41
CA PRO A 80 -8.41 -0.33 25.86
C PRO A 80 -8.32 0.71 24.72
N SER A 81 -7.13 1.02 24.21
CA SER A 81 -6.90 2.14 23.27
C SER A 81 -7.21 1.83 21.80
N GLY A 82 -7.54 0.58 21.46
CA GLY A 82 -7.75 0.16 20.07
C GLY A 82 -6.44 0.03 19.27
N PRO A 83 -6.54 -0.20 17.95
CA PRO A 83 -5.37 -0.34 17.09
C PRO A 83 -4.58 0.97 17.02
N THR A 84 -3.31 0.92 17.37
CA THR A 84 -2.33 2.01 17.23
C THR A 84 -1.42 1.71 16.05
N LYS A 85 -1.15 2.69 15.19
CA LYS A 85 -0.31 2.49 14.01
C LYS A 85 1.12 2.10 14.41
N ALA A 86 1.56 0.94 13.95
CA ALA A 86 2.90 0.43 14.13
C ALA A 86 3.80 0.83 12.96
N LYS A 87 5.11 1.01 13.21
CA LYS A 87 6.10 1.27 12.14
C LYS A 87 6.74 -0.03 11.64
N THR A 88 5.90 -1.03 11.39
CA THR A 88 6.29 -2.42 11.12
C THR A 88 6.79 -2.61 9.70
N PHE A 89 5.97 -2.32 8.69
CA PHE A 89 6.42 -2.37 7.30
C PHE A 89 7.38 -1.22 7.02
N ARG A 90 8.57 -1.55 6.54
CA ARG A 90 9.62 -0.58 6.21
C ARG A 90 10.13 -0.80 4.79
N ASN A 91 10.63 0.28 4.22
CA ASN A 91 11.36 0.25 2.96
C ASN A 91 12.54 1.23 3.02
N SER A 92 13.56 0.95 2.22
CA SER A 92 14.81 1.72 2.21
C SER A 92 14.69 3.13 1.63
N SER A 93 13.51 3.51 1.16
CA SER A 93 13.20 4.84 0.61
C SER A 93 12.34 5.67 1.58
N ASP A 94 12.01 5.12 2.76
CA ASP A 94 11.08 5.69 3.74
C ASP A 94 9.74 6.16 3.12
N ILE A 95 9.28 5.48 2.07
CA ILE A 95 7.98 5.78 1.43
C ILE A 95 6.87 5.30 2.36
N PRO A 96 5.98 6.19 2.85
CA PRO A 96 4.88 5.77 3.71
C PRO A 96 3.81 5.05 2.89
N LEU A 97 3.15 4.07 3.51
CA LEU A 97 1.86 3.58 3.04
C LEU A 97 0.75 4.48 3.56
N ASN A 98 -0.33 4.60 2.80
CA ASN A 98 -1.59 5.19 3.23
C ASN A 98 -2.36 4.16 4.06
N ASP A 99 -2.12 4.23 5.36
CA ASP A 99 -2.57 3.29 6.39
C ASP A 99 -3.21 4.06 7.55
N SER A 100 -3.80 5.24 7.30
CA SER A 100 -4.30 6.15 8.34
C SER A 100 -5.46 5.59 9.17
N ALA A 101 -6.10 4.51 8.71
CA ALA A 101 -7.09 3.75 9.45
C ALA A 101 -6.91 2.25 9.19
N PHE A 102 -7.40 1.43 10.12
CA PHE A 102 -7.51 -0.02 9.93
C PHE A 102 -8.27 -0.35 8.64
N ASN A 103 -7.75 -1.28 7.85
CA ASN A 103 -8.39 -1.76 6.64
C ASN A 103 -8.68 -3.27 6.73
N PRO A 104 -9.95 -3.71 6.72
CA PRO A 104 -10.29 -5.14 6.83
C PRO A 104 -9.86 -5.98 5.63
N THR A 105 -9.55 -5.37 4.48
CA THR A 105 -8.97 -6.09 3.32
C THR A 105 -7.47 -6.27 3.45
N HIS A 106 -6.85 -5.58 4.41
CA HIS A 106 -5.40 -5.50 4.61
C HIS A 106 -4.64 -5.13 3.33
N VAL A 107 -5.23 -4.34 2.45
CA VAL A 107 -4.56 -3.79 1.26
C VAL A 107 -4.22 -2.32 1.52
N TYR A 108 -2.93 -2.01 1.50
CA TYR A 108 -2.38 -0.68 1.74
C TYR A 108 -1.57 -0.23 0.53
N ARG A 109 -1.65 1.06 0.20
CA ARG A 109 -0.98 1.65 -0.98
C ARG A 109 -0.18 2.87 -0.55
N SER A 110 1.01 3.07 -1.10
CA SER A 110 1.68 4.37 -0.99
C SER A 110 0.98 5.41 -1.86
N GLU A 111 1.23 6.70 -1.60
CA GLU A 111 1.04 7.69 -2.67
C GLU A 111 2.01 7.38 -3.83
N PRO A 112 1.68 7.75 -5.08
CA PRO A 112 2.62 7.71 -6.18
C PRO A 112 3.90 8.48 -5.85
N PHE A 113 5.06 7.87 -6.09
CA PHE A 113 6.36 8.49 -5.84
C PHE A 113 7.28 8.39 -7.05
N VAL A 114 8.08 9.44 -7.26
CA VAL A 114 9.13 9.44 -8.29
C VAL A 114 10.39 8.80 -7.70
N ALA A 115 10.95 7.81 -8.40
CA ALA A 115 12.18 7.14 -7.99
C ALA A 115 13.37 8.11 -8.00
N LYS A 116 13.82 8.51 -6.80
CA LYS A 116 15.03 9.32 -6.56
C LYS A 116 16.30 8.47 -6.46
N GLN A 117 16.13 7.17 -6.26
CA GLN A 117 17.19 6.17 -6.22
C GLN A 117 16.81 4.99 -7.11
N ASN A 118 17.81 4.23 -7.55
CA ASN A 118 17.62 3.11 -8.49
C ASN A 118 17.36 1.76 -7.80
N LYS A 119 17.23 1.74 -6.47
CA LYS A 119 17.09 0.54 -5.66
C LYS A 119 16.13 0.76 -4.50
N ILE A 120 15.30 -0.23 -4.22
CA ILE A 120 14.48 -0.30 -3.02
C ILE A 120 14.47 -1.73 -2.47
N HIS A 121 14.41 -1.89 -1.16
CA HIS A 121 14.09 -3.17 -0.52
C HIS A 121 13.17 -2.93 0.67
N PHE A 122 12.57 -4.00 1.15
CA PHE A 122 11.50 -3.98 2.12
C PHE A 122 11.82 -4.94 3.27
N TRP A 123 11.31 -4.66 4.47
CA TRP A 123 11.40 -5.58 5.60
C TRP A 123 10.28 -5.31 6.59
N ILE A 124 10.09 -6.27 7.49
CA ILE A 124 9.22 -6.14 8.66
C ILE A 124 10.13 -5.82 9.84
N GLN A 125 9.89 -4.68 10.48
CA GLN A 125 10.58 -4.25 11.68
C GLN A 125 9.85 -4.73 12.92
N ASP A 126 10.60 -5.43 13.76
CA ASP A 126 10.20 -5.78 15.13
C ASP A 126 11.41 -5.68 16.07
N ALA A 127 11.17 -5.62 17.37
CA ALA A 127 12.21 -5.72 18.40
C ALA A 127 12.55 -7.18 18.74
N ASP A 128 11.58 -8.09 18.64
CA ASP A 128 11.74 -9.53 18.82
C ASP A 128 11.01 -10.26 17.69
N TYR A 129 11.71 -11.14 16.98
CA TYR A 129 11.14 -11.89 15.86
C TYR A 129 10.75 -13.33 16.24
N SER A 130 11.00 -13.75 17.48
CA SER A 130 10.95 -15.15 17.89
C SER A 130 9.55 -15.76 17.94
N ASP A 131 8.50 -14.94 18.06
CA ASP A 131 7.10 -15.36 18.04
C ASP A 131 6.29 -14.75 16.88
N ASN A 132 6.99 -14.23 15.87
CA ASN A 132 6.37 -13.66 14.70
C ASN A 132 5.87 -14.72 13.73
N THR A 133 4.72 -14.46 13.11
CA THR A 133 4.12 -15.34 12.10
C THR A 133 3.47 -14.54 10.98
N GLY A 134 3.20 -15.20 9.85
CA GLY A 134 2.54 -14.59 8.70
C GLY A 134 3.51 -13.97 7.70
N ASN A 135 2.95 -13.44 6.61
CA ASN A 135 3.69 -12.84 5.51
C ASN A 135 2.90 -11.67 4.90
N LEU A 136 3.62 -10.68 4.41
CA LEU A 136 3.07 -9.65 3.53
C LEU A 136 3.42 -9.96 2.09
N THR A 137 2.44 -9.81 1.20
CA THR A 137 2.70 -9.71 -0.23
C THR A 137 2.94 -8.24 -0.56
N VAL A 138 4.07 -7.94 -1.19
CA VAL A 138 4.43 -6.59 -1.59
C VAL A 138 4.57 -6.54 -3.10
N LYS A 139 3.97 -5.53 -3.71
CA LYS A 139 4.09 -5.22 -5.14
C LYS A 139 4.67 -3.82 -5.30
N VAL A 140 5.57 -3.68 -6.25
CA VAL A 140 6.00 -2.39 -6.76
C VAL A 140 5.47 -2.27 -8.18
N GLN A 141 4.66 -1.24 -8.41
CA GLN A 141 4.03 -0.97 -9.69
C GLN A 141 4.63 0.30 -10.28
N GLN A 142 5.09 0.26 -11.53
CA GLN A 142 5.41 1.46 -12.27
C GLN A 142 4.13 2.04 -12.86
N LEU A 143 3.93 3.34 -12.64
CA LEU A 143 2.83 4.11 -13.22
C LEU A 143 3.33 4.77 -14.52
N ASN A 144 2.46 4.83 -15.53
CA ASN A 144 2.80 5.39 -16.85
C ASN A 144 2.64 6.89 -16.93
#